data_AF-A0A6N9J0A0-F1
#
_entry.id   AF-A0A6N9J0A0-F1
#
_cell.length_a   1.000
_cell.length_b   1.000
_cell.length_c   1.000
_cell.angle_alpha   90.00
_cell.angle_beta   90.00
_cell.angle_gamma   90.00
#
_symmetry.space_group_name_H-M   'P 1'
#
loop_
_entity.id
_entity.type
_entity.pdbx_description
1 polymer ?
#
loop_
_entity_poly.entity_id
_entity_poly.type
_entity_poly.pdbx_seq_one_letter_code
_entity_poly.pdbx_strand_id
1 'polypeptide(L)'
;MSKGTIITLVFLAFVASVSIDLLWTGNKYQCEICIKYKDQIVCQEVKGMAKDDTIMTGMSTACAKVANGMTESIECQAQPLEKMECKEI
;
A
#
# COMPACT_ATOMS: atom_id res chain seq x y z
N MET A 1 -38.23 -11.03 16.23
CA MET A 1 -37.24 -11.46 15.21
C MET A 1 -37.33 -12.96 15.07
N SER A 2 -37.41 -13.50 13.85
CA SER A 2 -37.35 -14.96 13.66
C SER A 2 -35.94 -15.45 13.98
N LYS A 3 -35.80 -16.71 14.40
CA LYS A 3 -34.49 -17.33 14.64
C LYS A 3 -33.58 -17.22 13.42
N GLY A 4 -34.17 -17.25 12.21
CA GLY A 4 -33.48 -17.02 10.95
C GLY A 4 -32.83 -15.64 10.89
N THR A 5 -33.58 -14.56 11.17
CA THR A 5 -33.04 -13.18 11.14
C THR A 5 -31.87 -12.97 12.09
N ILE A 6 -31.91 -13.59 13.28
CA ILE A 6 -30.83 -13.48 14.26
C ILE A 6 -29.55 -14.17 13.74
N ILE A 7 -29.69 -15.37 13.17
CA ILE A 7 -28.55 -16.11 12.61
C ILE A 7 -27.91 -15.32 11.46
N THR A 8 -28.72 -14.74 10.57
CA THR A 8 -28.20 -13.94 9.45
C THR A 8 -27.44 -12.70 9.95
N LEU A 9 -27.98 -12.00 10.96
CA LEU A 9 -27.33 -10.83 11.55
C LEU A 9 -25.98 -11.15 12.20
N VAL A 10 -25.91 -12.26 12.94
CA VAL A 10 -24.65 -12.71 13.57
C VAL A 10 -23.61 -13.07 12.52
N PHE A 11 -24.00 -13.79 11.47
CA PHE A 11 -23.08 -14.13 10.38
C PHE A 11 -22.56 -12.87 9.66
N LEU A 12 -23.44 -11.91 9.40
CA LEU A 12 -23.06 -10.67 8.72
C LEU A 12 -22.14 -9.82 9.59
N ALA A 13 -22.40 -9.74 10.90
CA ALA A 13 -21.51 -9.07 11.86
C ALA A 13 -20.12 -9.73 11.90
N PHE A 14 -20.04 -11.06 11.86
CA PHE A 14 -18.77 -11.79 11.84
C PHE A 14 -17.96 -11.53 10.56
N VAL A 15 -18.60 -11.57 9.39
CA VAL A 15 -17.91 -11.27 8.12
C VAL A 15 -17.41 -9.83 8.11
N ALA A 16 -18.22 -8.89 8.61
CA ALA A 16 -17.83 -7.49 8.73
C ALA A 16 -16.64 -7.30 9.68
N SER A 17 -16.64 -7.95 10.86
CA SER A 17 -15.54 -7.83 11.82
C SER A 17 -14.23 -8.37 11.26
N VAL A 18 -14.25 -9.57 10.66
CA VAL A 18 -13.06 -10.18 10.06
C VAL A 18 -12.49 -9.30 8.94
N SER A 19 -13.36 -8.71 8.12
CA SER A 19 -12.93 -7.81 7.04
C SER A 19 -12.24 -6.56 7.58
N ILE A 20 -12.74 -5.97 8.67
CA ILE A 20 -12.14 -4.79 9.29
C ILE A 20 -10.79 -5.12 9.94
N ASP A 21 -10.69 -6.26 10.63
CA ASP A 21 -9.45 -6.71 11.27
C ASP A 21 -8.33 -6.93 10.24
N LEU A 22 -8.65 -7.52 9.09
CA LEU A 22 -7.70 -7.71 7.98
C LEU A 22 -7.18 -6.38 7.41
N LEU A 23 -8.05 -5.37 7.31
CA LEU A 23 -7.69 -4.05 6.80
C LEU A 23 -6.80 -3.27 7.77
N TRP A 24 -6.96 -3.46 9.08
CA TRP A 24 -6.24 -2.71 10.11
C TRP A 24 -4.95 -3.39 10.56
N THR A 25 -4.91 -4.73 10.64
CA THR A 25 -3.79 -5.48 11.25
C THR A 25 -2.70 -5.86 10.24
N GLY A 26 -2.94 -5.67 8.94
CA GLY A 26 -1.98 -6.06 7.90
C GLY A 26 -0.68 -5.25 7.93
N ASN A 27 -0.74 -3.96 8.27
CA ASN A 27 0.38 -3.05 8.02
C ASN A 27 1.33 -2.97 9.22
N LYS A 28 2.51 -3.57 9.10
CA LYS A 28 3.58 -3.56 10.11
C LYS A 28 4.72 -2.61 9.80
N TYR A 29 4.85 -2.22 8.54
CA TYR A 29 5.89 -1.32 8.06
C TYR A 29 5.25 -0.14 7.37
N GLN A 30 5.81 1.04 7.59
CA GLN A 30 5.54 2.26 6.86
C GLN A 30 6.83 2.73 6.22
N CYS A 31 6.87 2.79 4.89
CA CYS A 31 8.01 3.30 4.15
C CYS A 31 7.65 4.58 3.38
N GLU A 32 8.55 5.55 3.42
CA GLU A 32 8.56 6.73 2.58
C GLU A 32 9.67 6.58 1.53
N ILE A 33 9.27 6.56 0.26
CA ILE A 33 10.16 6.39 -0.89
C ILE A 33 10.08 7.64 -1.75
N CYS A 34 11.21 8.31 -1.98
CA CYS A 34 11.31 9.42 -2.92
C CYS A 34 12.17 9.05 -4.12
N ILE A 35 11.61 9.21 -5.31
CA ILE A 35 12.28 8.95 -6.58
C ILE A 35 12.39 10.27 -7.34
N LYS A 36 13.59 10.57 -7.82
CA LYS A 36 13.78 11.64 -8.79
C LYS A 36 13.63 11.06 -10.18
N TYR A 37 12.64 11.54 -10.91
CA TYR A 37 12.40 11.16 -12.29
C TYR A 37 12.18 12.41 -13.13
N LYS A 38 13.01 12.58 -14.17
CA LYS A 38 13.12 13.83 -14.93
C LYS A 38 13.42 15.00 -13.97
N ASP A 39 12.74 16.14 -14.13
CA ASP A 39 12.89 17.33 -13.28
C ASP A 39 11.95 17.33 -12.06
N GLN A 40 11.40 16.17 -11.67
CA GLN A 40 10.46 16.06 -10.56
C GLN A 40 10.96 15.05 -9.52
N ILE A 41 10.76 15.38 -8.24
CA ILE A 41 10.93 14.46 -7.12
C ILE A 41 9.54 14.07 -6.63
N VAL A 42 9.24 12.77 -6.71
CA VAL A 42 7.98 12.21 -6.23
C VAL A 42 8.24 11.37 -4.99
N CYS A 43 7.66 11.80 -3.87
CA CYS A 43 7.68 11.05 -2.63
C CYS A 43 6.35 10.32 -2.45
N GLN A 44 6.45 9.08 -1.99
CA GLN A 44 5.30 8.25 -1.70
C GLN A 44 5.46 7.52 -0.38
N GLU A 45 4.45 7.67 0.46
CA GLU A 45 4.32 6.94 1.72
C GLU A 45 3.39 5.75 1.52
N VAL A 46 3.86 4.56 1.89
CA VAL A 46 3.13 3.30 1.75
C VAL A 46 3.29 2.47 3.01
N LYS A 47 2.29 1.64 3.27
CA LYS A 47 2.27 0.73 4.41
C LYS A 47 2.09 -0.71 3.92
N GLY A 48 2.74 -1.67 4.59
CA GLY A 48 2.64 -3.07 4.23
C GLY A 48 3.11 -4.02 5.32
N MET A 49 2.92 -5.32 5.06
CA MET A 49 3.21 -6.38 6.04
C MET A 49 4.71 -6.71 6.14
N ALA A 50 5.43 -6.57 5.03
CA ALA A 50 6.84 -6.89 4.87
C ALA A 50 7.60 -5.69 4.29
N LYS A 51 8.80 -5.43 4.80
CA LYS A 51 9.60 -4.27 4.42
C LYS A 51 9.88 -4.20 2.91
N ASP A 52 10.37 -5.28 2.31
CA ASP A 52 10.76 -5.30 0.89
C ASP A 52 9.55 -5.10 -0.04
N ASP A 53 8.43 -5.78 0.25
CA ASP A 53 7.17 -5.59 -0.50
C ASP A 53 6.66 -4.14 -0.38
N THR A 54 6.80 -3.54 0.80
CA THR A 54 6.40 -2.16 1.06
C THR A 54 7.26 -1.19 0.26
N ILE A 55 8.58 -1.40 0.20
CA ILE A 55 9.49 -0.59 -0.62
C ILE A 55 9.13 -0.70 -2.10
N MET A 56 8.95 -1.92 -2.61
CA MET A 56 8.60 -2.16 -4.02
C MET A 56 7.26 -1.51 -4.39
N THR A 57 6.26 -1.64 -3.51
CA THR A 57 4.95 -0.99 -3.68
C THR A 57 5.09 0.53 -3.69
N GLY A 58 5.94 1.08 -2.82
CA GLY A 58 6.22 2.52 -2.75
C GLY A 58 6.84 3.04 -4.03
N MET A 59 7.87 2.36 -4.55
CA MET A 59 8.49 2.69 -5.83
C MET A 59 7.50 2.64 -6.99
N SER A 60 6.76 1.53 -7.12
CA SER A 60 5.79 1.35 -8.19
C SER A 60 4.71 2.42 -8.16
N THR A 61 4.19 2.75 -6.97
CA THR A 61 3.15 3.78 -6.80
C THR A 61 3.69 5.19 -7.03
N ALA A 62 4.92 5.48 -6.60
CA ALA A 62 5.58 6.76 -6.87
C ALA A 62 5.77 6.95 -8.39
N CYS A 63 6.25 5.93 -9.09
CA CYS A 63 6.45 5.98 -10.52
C CYS A 63 5.15 6.04 -11.31
N ALA A 64 4.09 5.35 -10.88
CA ALA A 64 2.77 5.43 -11.50
C ALA A 64 2.17 6.85 -11.47
N LYS A 65 2.58 7.71 -10.52
CA LYS A 65 2.13 9.12 -10.47
C LYS A 65 2.80 10.03 -11.50
N VAL A 66 4.03 9.73 -11.90
CA VAL A 66 4.85 10.60 -12.78
C VAL A 66 5.04 10.04 -14.19
N ALA A 67 4.88 8.73 -14.36
CA ALA A 67 5.06 8.05 -15.62
C ALA A 67 3.80 8.07 -16.50
N ASN A 68 3.95 8.42 -17.77
CA ASN A 68 2.90 8.35 -18.78
C ASN A 68 3.03 7.08 -19.62
N GLY A 69 2.70 5.93 -19.01
CA GLY A 69 2.70 4.62 -19.65
C GLY A 69 3.74 3.65 -19.08
N MET A 70 3.78 2.43 -19.63
CA MET A 70 4.63 1.36 -19.10
C MET A 70 6.13 1.68 -19.24
N THR A 71 6.57 2.23 -20.37
CA THR A 71 7.99 2.53 -20.62
C THR A 71 8.53 3.50 -19.56
N GLU A 72 7.84 4.63 -19.36
CA GLU A 72 8.26 5.61 -18.34
C GLU A 72 8.18 5.05 -16.92
N SER A 73 7.25 4.12 -16.65
CA SER A 73 7.14 3.48 -15.33
C SER A 73 8.35 2.58 -15.04
N ILE A 74 8.85 1.88 -16.05
CA ILE A 74 10.04 1.02 -15.94
C ILE A 74 11.30 1.89 -15.81
N GLU A 75 11.41 2.95 -16.62
CA GLU A 75 12.54 3.89 -16.54
C GLU A 75 12.61 4.59 -15.18
N CYS A 76 11.47 4.99 -14.63
CA CYS A 76 11.37 5.59 -13.30
C CYS A 76 11.79 4.61 -12.20
N GLN A 77 11.34 3.36 -12.25
CA GLN A 77 11.72 2.33 -11.28
C GLN A 77 13.21 1.95 -11.36
N ALA A 78 13.86 2.20 -12.50
CA ALA A 78 15.29 2.02 -12.68
C ALA A 78 16.13 3.21 -12.18
N GLN A 79 15.51 4.34 -11.80
CA GLN A 79 16.24 5.48 -11.25
C GLN A 79 16.69 5.22 -9.80
N PRO A 80 17.80 5.84 -9.36
CA PRO A 80 18.18 5.81 -7.96
C PRO A 80 17.13 6.51 -7.08
N LEU A 81 16.92 5.96 -5.88
CA LEU A 81 16.11 6.60 -4.86
C LEU A 81 16.88 7.79 -4.28
N GLU A 82 16.20 8.94 -4.16
CA GLU A 82 16.71 10.08 -3.39
C GLU A 82 16.56 9.83 -1.89
N LYS A 83 15.49 9.12 -1.50
CA LYS A 83 15.17 8.83 -0.10
C LYS A 83 14.49 7.49 0.04
N MET A 84 14.93 6.69 1.00
CA MET A 84 14.31 5.43 1.39
C MET A 84 14.31 5.32 2.91
N GLU A 85 13.20 5.69 3.54
CA GLU A 85 13.02 5.59 4.98
C GLU A 85 11.91 4.60 5.29
N CYS A 86 12.21 3.55 6.05
CA CYS A 86 11.24 2.57 6.51
C CYS A 86 11.24 2.51 8.03
N LYS A 87 10.05 2.55 8.62
CA LYS A 87 9.82 2.37 10.06
C LYS A 87 8.80 1.27 10.30
N GLU A 88 8.96 0.55 11.40
CA GLU A 88 7.96 -0.38 11.91
C GLU A 88 6.85 0.41 12.63
N ILE A 89 5.60 -0.01 12.43
CA ILE A 89 4.39 0.63 12.99
C ILE A 89 3.47 -0.38 13.66
#